data_AF-A0A7C9CH35-F1
#
_entry.id   AF-A0A7C9CH35-F1
#
_cell.length_a   1.000
_cell.length_b   1.000
_cell.length_c   1.000
_cell.angle_alpha   90.00
_cell.angle_beta   90.00
_cell.angle_gamma   90.00
#
_symmetry.space_group_name_H-M   'P 1'
#
loop_
_entity.id
_entity.type
_entity.pdbx_description
1 polymer ?
#
loop_
_entity_poly.entity_id
_entity_poly.type
_entity_poly.pdbx_seq_one_letter_code
_entity_poly.pdbx_strand_id
1 'polypeptide(L)'
;TYTEDVANEIAGELQAKPDLIIGNYSDGNLVASLLAHKLGVTQCTIAHALEKTKYPNSDIYWKSFEEKYHFSCQFTADLIAMNHTDFIITSTFQEIAGNKDTVGQYESHISFTLPGLYRVVHGIDVFDPKFNIVSPGADMSIYFPFTEEKKRLTALHPEIEELLFSEVQNEEHICVLKDRNKPIIFSMARLDRVKNMTGLVEWYGKNQKLRELVNLVVVAGDRRKESKDIEEKEEMKKMYGLIEQYNLNGQFRWISAQMNRASGMVW
;
A
#
# COMPACT_ATOMS: atom_id res chain seq x y z
N THR A 1 19.32 -5.80 20.20
CA THR A 1 18.06 -5.94 19.43
C THR A 1 18.01 -4.76 18.48
N TYR A 2 17.21 -4.80 17.41
CA TYR A 2 17.15 -3.69 16.44
C TYR A 2 17.00 -2.31 17.10
N THR A 3 16.10 -2.19 18.09
CA THR A 3 15.91 -0.96 18.88
C THR A 3 17.16 -0.50 19.63
N GLU A 4 17.91 -1.43 20.24
CA GLU A 4 19.16 -1.12 20.96
C GLU A 4 20.24 -0.60 20.01
N ASP A 5 20.34 -1.21 18.83
CA ASP A 5 21.32 -0.84 17.82
C ASP A 5 20.98 0.57 17.28
N VAL A 6 19.70 0.81 16.93
CA VAL A 6 19.21 2.13 16.50
C VAL A 6 19.41 3.20 17.56
N ALA A 7 19.17 2.90 18.84
CA ALA A 7 19.38 3.87 19.92
C ALA A 7 20.85 4.33 20.00
N ASN A 8 21.81 3.42 19.79
CA ASN A 8 23.24 3.75 19.79
C ASN A 8 23.63 4.59 18.56
N GLU A 9 23.16 4.20 17.38
CA GLU A 9 23.45 4.93 16.13
C GLU A 9 22.87 6.34 16.14
N ILE A 10 21.61 6.51 16.56
CA ILE A 10 20.97 7.82 16.66
C ILE A 10 21.71 8.72 17.66
N ALA A 11 22.15 8.17 18.81
CA ALA A 11 22.91 8.94 19.78
C ALA A 11 24.27 9.41 19.21
N GLY A 12 24.92 8.59 18.38
CA GLY A 12 26.16 8.93 17.68
C GLY A 12 25.96 10.05 16.64
N GLU A 13 24.91 9.93 15.82
CA GLU A 13 24.62 10.88 14.73
C GLU A 13 24.07 12.22 15.23
N LEU A 14 23.08 12.20 16.14
CA LEU A 14 22.47 13.44 16.64
C LEU A 14 23.35 14.15 17.68
N GLN A 15 24.28 13.42 18.32
CA GLN A 15 25.05 13.87 19.49
C GLN A 15 24.17 14.44 20.62
N ALA A 16 22.89 14.06 20.62
CA ALA A 16 21.84 14.53 21.50
C ALA A 16 20.69 13.52 21.46
N LYS A 17 19.73 13.66 22.39
CA LYS A 17 18.48 12.89 22.31
C LYS A 17 17.56 13.49 21.23
N PRO A 18 16.75 12.68 20.55
CA PRO A 18 15.71 13.21 19.67
C PRO A 18 14.70 14.06 20.46
N ASP A 19 14.15 15.10 19.82
CA ASP A 19 13.05 15.89 20.39
C ASP A 19 11.67 15.27 20.08
N LEU A 20 11.58 14.46 19.02
CA LEU A 20 10.38 13.77 18.57
C LEU A 20 10.77 12.44 17.90
N ILE A 21 9.99 11.39 18.15
CA ILE A 21 10.12 10.09 17.46
C ILE A 21 8.79 9.79 16.76
N ILE A 22 8.85 9.49 15.46
CA ILE A 22 7.66 9.15 14.66
C ILE A 22 7.74 7.69 14.22
N GLY A 23 6.90 6.86 14.80
CA GLY A 23 6.66 5.49 14.35
C GLY A 23 5.87 5.47 13.05
N ASN A 24 6.21 4.53 12.16
CA ASN A 24 5.52 4.32 10.89
C ASN A 24 5.23 2.83 10.71
N TYR A 25 3.97 2.48 10.45
CA TYR A 25 3.51 1.09 10.31
C TYR A 25 3.75 0.24 11.59
N SER A 26 3.27 -1.01 11.64
CA SER A 26 3.23 -1.81 12.87
C SER A 26 4.61 -2.00 13.54
N ASP A 27 5.62 -2.36 12.75
CA ASP A 27 6.99 -2.59 13.19
C ASP A 27 7.69 -1.29 13.63
N GLY A 28 7.62 -0.25 12.81
CA GLY A 28 8.19 1.06 13.13
C GLY A 28 7.49 1.70 14.34
N ASN A 29 6.18 1.51 14.49
CA ASN A 29 5.41 1.96 15.66
C ASN A 29 5.84 1.23 16.94
N LEU A 30 6.11 -0.07 16.88
CA LEU A 30 6.63 -0.83 18.02
C LEU A 30 8.04 -0.36 18.41
N VAL A 31 8.94 -0.21 17.42
CA VAL A 31 10.30 0.28 17.65
C VAL A 31 10.28 1.70 18.23
N ALA A 32 9.45 2.59 17.68
CA ALA A 32 9.28 3.95 18.18
C ALA A 32 8.80 3.98 19.63
N SER A 33 7.88 3.07 20.00
CA SER A 33 7.38 2.97 21.38
C SER A 33 8.49 2.60 22.35
N LEU A 34 9.32 1.61 21.98
CA LEU A 34 10.45 1.19 22.79
C LEU A 34 11.53 2.29 22.90
N LEU A 35 11.82 3.01 21.80
CA LEU A 35 12.78 4.12 21.80
C LEU A 35 12.29 5.32 22.62
N ALA A 36 11.04 5.73 22.43
CA ALA A 36 10.43 6.85 23.15
C ALA A 36 10.43 6.60 24.65
N HIS A 37 10.07 5.38 25.06
CA HIS A 37 10.14 4.97 26.47
C HIS A 37 11.57 5.04 27.02
N LYS A 38 12.54 4.47 26.29
CA LYS A 38 13.95 4.43 26.72
C LYS A 38 14.58 5.82 26.82
N LEU A 39 14.28 6.70 25.88
CA LEU A 39 14.94 8.01 25.74
C LEU A 39 14.16 9.16 26.41
N GLY A 40 12.91 8.91 26.85
CA GLY A 40 12.05 9.93 27.42
C GLY A 40 11.74 11.05 26.42
N VAL A 41 11.24 10.65 25.24
CA VAL A 41 10.98 11.53 24.09
C VAL A 41 9.51 11.44 23.67
N THR A 42 8.95 12.56 23.24
CA THR A 42 7.59 12.62 22.68
C THR A 42 7.47 11.68 21.46
N GLN A 43 6.40 10.90 21.43
CA GLN A 43 6.12 9.91 20.40
C GLN A 43 4.88 10.28 19.56
N CYS A 44 5.05 10.21 18.25
CA CYS A 44 3.97 10.14 17.28
C CYS A 44 3.93 8.73 16.67
N THR A 45 2.75 8.26 16.31
CA THR A 45 2.60 7.08 15.44
C THR A 45 1.74 7.39 14.23
N ILE A 46 2.06 6.76 13.11
CA ILE A 46 1.31 6.80 11.85
C ILE A 46 1.13 5.35 11.40
N ALA A 47 -0.11 4.85 11.38
CA ALA A 47 -0.36 3.46 11.01
C ALA A 47 -0.07 3.18 9.54
N HIS A 48 -0.39 4.12 8.63
CA HIS A 48 -0.47 3.93 7.17
C HIS A 48 -1.53 2.92 6.71
N ALA A 49 -1.60 1.76 7.37
CA ALA A 49 -2.65 0.76 7.22
C ALA A 49 -2.74 -0.10 8.48
N LEU A 50 -3.94 -0.57 8.80
CA LEU A 50 -4.16 -1.60 9.82
C LEU A 50 -4.64 -2.89 9.16
N GLU A 51 -3.82 -3.94 9.22
CA GLU A 51 -4.06 -5.16 8.43
C GLU A 51 -5.33 -5.90 8.85
N LYS A 52 -5.79 -5.73 10.10
CA LYS A 52 -7.04 -6.33 10.60
C LYS A 52 -8.27 -5.96 9.76
N THR A 53 -8.30 -4.77 9.16
CA THR A 53 -9.40 -4.37 8.26
C THR A 53 -9.20 -4.80 6.81
N LYS A 54 -7.96 -5.05 6.40
CA LYS A 54 -7.62 -5.49 5.03
C LYS A 54 -7.80 -6.99 4.85
N TYR A 55 -7.74 -7.75 5.95
CA TYR A 55 -7.98 -9.19 5.99
C TYR A 55 -9.21 -9.47 6.87
N PRO A 56 -10.42 -9.51 6.29
CA PRO A 56 -11.64 -9.69 7.08
C PRO A 56 -11.59 -10.96 7.95
N ASN A 57 -12.03 -10.84 9.20
CA ASN A 57 -12.04 -11.92 10.20
C ASN A 57 -10.64 -12.49 10.53
N SER A 58 -9.57 -11.76 10.22
CA SER A 58 -8.19 -12.17 10.56
C SER A 58 -7.95 -12.23 12.07
N ASP A 59 -8.77 -11.57 12.88
CA ASP A 59 -8.71 -11.64 14.34
C ASP A 59 -9.34 -12.94 14.87
N ILE A 60 -10.59 -13.23 14.51
CA ILE A 60 -11.27 -14.45 14.97
C ILE A 60 -10.63 -15.73 14.39
N TYR A 61 -10.12 -15.67 13.16
CA TYR A 61 -9.46 -16.79 12.48
C TYR A 61 -7.94 -16.67 12.45
N TRP A 62 -7.34 -15.86 13.32
CA TRP A 62 -5.88 -15.57 13.30
C TRP A 62 -5.00 -16.82 13.16
N LYS A 63 -5.37 -17.92 13.81
CA LYS A 63 -4.62 -19.20 13.76
C LYS A 63 -4.43 -19.73 12.34
N SER A 64 -5.40 -19.57 11.43
CA SER A 64 -5.25 -20.02 10.04
C SER A 64 -4.38 -19.09 9.20
N PHE A 65 -4.20 -17.84 9.65
CA PHE A 65 -3.32 -16.86 9.01
C PHE A 65 -1.91 -16.86 9.63
N GLU A 66 -1.72 -17.49 10.79
CA GLU A 66 -0.54 -17.30 11.62
C GLU A 66 0.75 -17.75 10.95
N GLU A 67 0.74 -18.88 10.24
CA GLU A 67 1.94 -19.39 9.55
C GLU A 67 2.42 -18.45 8.43
N LYS A 68 1.50 -17.75 7.76
CA LYS A 68 1.80 -16.89 6.60
C LYS A 68 1.98 -15.42 6.99
N TYR A 69 1.16 -14.90 7.90
CA TYR A 69 1.05 -13.46 8.17
C TYR A 69 1.46 -13.06 9.59
N HIS A 70 1.58 -14.01 10.52
CA HIS A 70 1.95 -13.74 11.92
C HIS A 70 1.10 -12.64 12.58
N PHE A 71 -0.21 -12.65 12.34
CA PHE A 71 -1.13 -11.60 12.81
C PHE A 71 -1.19 -11.53 14.34
N SER A 72 -0.89 -12.60 15.07
CA SER A 72 -0.78 -12.53 16.53
C SER A 72 0.26 -11.51 16.99
N CYS A 73 1.43 -11.49 16.35
CA CYS A 73 2.50 -10.52 16.59
C CYS A 73 2.07 -9.12 16.17
N GLN A 74 1.55 -8.97 14.95
CA GLN A 74 1.22 -7.67 14.38
C GLN A 74 0.12 -6.96 15.19
N PHE A 75 -0.99 -7.63 15.50
CA PHE A 75 -2.08 -7.00 16.25
C PHE A 75 -1.68 -6.67 17.69
N THR A 76 -0.76 -7.45 18.27
CA THR A 76 -0.18 -7.13 19.58
C THR A 76 0.69 -5.87 19.49
N ALA A 77 1.53 -5.75 18.46
CA ALA A 77 2.36 -4.56 18.22
C ALA A 77 1.50 -3.30 17.99
N ASP A 78 0.45 -3.42 17.17
CA ASP A 78 -0.49 -2.33 16.90
C ASP A 78 -1.17 -1.84 18.19
N LEU A 79 -1.67 -2.76 19.02
CA LEU A 79 -2.30 -2.44 20.31
C LEU A 79 -1.34 -1.76 21.29
N ILE A 80 -0.10 -2.24 21.37
CA ILE A 80 0.94 -1.62 22.20
C ILE A 80 1.16 -0.19 21.74
N ALA A 81 1.45 0.00 20.45
CA ALA A 81 1.86 1.31 19.97
C ALA A 81 0.74 2.34 19.94
N MET A 82 -0.50 1.95 19.60
CA MET A 82 -1.65 2.88 19.60
C MET A 82 -1.95 3.44 21.00
N ASN A 83 -1.67 2.67 22.05
CA ASN A 83 -1.88 3.11 23.42
C ASN A 83 -0.66 3.80 24.03
N HIS A 84 0.55 3.37 23.65
CA HIS A 84 1.81 3.89 24.19
C HIS A 84 2.14 5.31 23.70
N THR A 85 1.77 5.65 22.47
CA THR A 85 2.11 6.94 21.84
C THR A 85 1.45 8.14 22.52
N ASP A 86 2.10 9.31 22.44
CA ASP A 86 1.55 10.59 22.91
C ASP A 86 0.45 11.09 21.98
N PHE A 87 0.66 11.00 20.66
CA PHE A 87 -0.36 11.33 19.65
C PHE A 87 -0.30 10.42 18.42
N ILE A 88 -1.42 10.38 17.69
CA ILE A 88 -1.60 9.59 16.47
C ILE A 88 -1.96 10.55 15.34
N ILE A 89 -1.23 10.45 14.22
CA ILE A 89 -1.62 11.13 12.98
C ILE A 89 -2.31 10.12 12.05
N THR A 90 -3.48 10.51 11.53
CA THR A 90 -4.18 9.78 10.47
C THR A 90 -4.33 10.64 9.22
N SER A 91 -4.46 10.00 8.07
CA SER A 91 -4.63 10.72 6.80
C SER A 91 -6.07 11.19 6.59
N THR A 92 -7.04 10.49 7.19
CA THR A 92 -8.47 10.74 7.01
C THR A 92 -9.26 10.50 8.29
N PHE A 93 -10.48 11.04 8.34
CA PHE A 93 -11.46 10.71 9.38
C PHE A 93 -11.90 9.24 9.33
N GLN A 94 -12.06 8.69 8.12
CA GLN A 94 -12.47 7.29 7.91
C GLN A 94 -11.51 6.30 8.57
N GLU A 95 -10.21 6.60 8.57
CA GLU A 95 -9.18 5.80 9.24
C GLU A 95 -9.47 5.65 10.75
N ILE A 96 -10.05 6.69 11.38
CA ILE A 96 -10.40 6.66 12.81
C ILE A 96 -11.77 6.01 13.02
N ALA A 97 -12.83 6.68 12.55
CA ALA A 97 -14.23 6.40 12.91
C ALA A 97 -15.13 6.11 11.69
N GLY A 98 -14.53 5.79 10.55
CA GLY A 98 -15.28 5.29 9.40
C GLY A 98 -16.24 6.32 8.81
N ASN A 99 -17.47 5.87 8.56
CA ASN A 99 -18.59 6.71 8.15
C ASN A 99 -19.88 6.18 8.79
N LYS A 100 -21.05 6.70 8.38
CA LYS A 100 -22.34 6.31 8.96
C LYS A 100 -22.68 4.82 8.81
N ASP A 101 -22.17 4.19 7.75
CA ASP A 101 -22.55 2.84 7.34
C ASP A 101 -21.44 1.81 7.60
N THR A 102 -20.20 2.25 7.79
CA THR A 102 -19.03 1.37 7.93
C THR A 102 -18.08 1.84 9.03
N VAL A 103 -17.61 0.88 9.83
CA VAL A 103 -16.64 1.07 10.92
C VAL A 103 -15.28 1.58 10.41
N GLY A 104 -14.63 2.43 11.21
CA GLY A 104 -13.27 2.92 10.96
C GLY A 104 -12.17 1.86 11.17
N GLN A 105 -10.95 2.18 10.73
CA GLN A 105 -9.82 1.25 10.88
C GLN A 105 -9.42 1.11 12.36
N TYR A 106 -9.14 2.23 13.04
CA TYR A 106 -8.89 2.24 14.49
C TYR A 106 -10.13 1.82 15.28
N GLU A 107 -11.33 2.27 14.90
CA GLU A 107 -12.59 1.86 15.53
C GLU A 107 -12.75 0.33 15.56
N SER A 108 -12.32 -0.38 14.50
CA SER A 108 -12.37 -1.85 14.48
C SER A 108 -11.48 -2.52 15.55
N HIS A 109 -10.59 -1.77 16.20
CA HIS A 109 -9.71 -2.23 17.28
C HIS A 109 -10.23 -1.88 18.68
N ILE A 110 -11.40 -1.21 18.80
CA ILE A 110 -12.03 -0.94 20.11
C ILE A 110 -12.27 -2.26 20.86
N SER A 111 -12.88 -3.25 20.21
CA SER A 111 -13.16 -4.55 20.83
C SER A 111 -13.05 -5.66 19.81
N PHE A 112 -12.18 -6.64 20.09
CA PHE A 112 -12.02 -7.84 19.29
C PHE A 112 -11.40 -8.97 20.11
N THR A 113 -11.30 -10.16 19.53
CA THR A 113 -10.71 -11.32 20.21
C THR A 113 -9.81 -12.09 19.27
N LEU A 114 -8.72 -12.62 19.81
CA LEU A 114 -7.88 -13.63 19.18
C LEU A 114 -8.12 -14.95 19.93
N PRO A 115 -9.08 -15.80 19.49
CA PRO A 115 -9.50 -16.96 20.26
C PRO A 115 -8.33 -17.89 20.63
N GLY A 116 -8.24 -18.21 21.92
CA GLY A 116 -7.16 -19.00 22.48
C GLY A 116 -5.84 -18.25 22.72
N LEU A 117 -5.80 -16.93 22.53
CA LEU A 117 -4.67 -16.07 22.88
C LEU A 117 -5.08 -15.01 23.91
N TYR A 118 -5.83 -13.98 23.50
CA TYR A 118 -6.40 -12.96 24.39
C TYR A 118 -7.65 -12.30 23.79
N ARG A 119 -8.35 -11.53 24.62
CA ARG A 119 -9.51 -10.72 24.22
C ARG A 119 -9.25 -9.26 24.58
N VAL A 120 -9.50 -8.39 23.62
CA VAL A 120 -9.44 -6.93 23.76
C VAL A 120 -10.85 -6.43 24.02
N VAL A 121 -11.12 -6.01 25.26
CA VAL A 121 -12.44 -5.49 25.65
C VAL A 121 -12.58 -4.01 25.29
N HIS A 122 -11.50 -3.25 25.44
CA HIS A 122 -11.41 -1.84 25.09
C HIS A 122 -9.95 -1.52 24.70
N GLY A 123 -9.63 -1.63 23.42
CA GLY A 123 -8.28 -1.51 22.88
C GLY A 123 -7.87 -0.11 22.49
N ILE A 124 -8.82 0.73 22.09
CA ILE A 124 -8.64 2.14 21.74
C ILE A 124 -9.99 2.83 21.88
N ASP A 125 -10.00 4.16 21.99
CA ASP A 125 -11.21 4.99 21.93
C ASP A 125 -11.11 5.93 20.73
N VAL A 126 -12.11 5.94 19.86
CA VAL A 126 -12.17 6.87 18.70
C VAL A 126 -12.32 8.34 19.11
N PHE A 127 -12.71 8.60 20.37
CA PHE A 127 -12.78 9.92 20.96
C PHE A 127 -11.52 10.33 21.73
N ASP A 128 -10.48 9.49 21.74
CA ASP A 128 -9.24 9.80 22.42
C ASP A 128 -8.63 11.10 21.84
N PRO A 129 -8.32 12.11 22.67
CA PRO A 129 -7.77 13.39 22.21
C PRO A 129 -6.41 13.27 21.52
N LYS A 130 -5.76 12.10 21.59
CA LYS A 130 -4.49 11.84 20.91
C LYS A 130 -4.62 11.76 19.38
N PHE A 131 -5.82 11.52 18.84
CA PHE A 131 -6.04 11.45 17.40
C PHE A 131 -6.05 12.82 16.72
N ASN A 132 -5.25 12.98 15.67
CA ASN A 132 -5.16 14.20 14.88
C ASN A 132 -5.15 13.85 13.38
N ILE A 133 -6.02 14.49 12.60
CA ILE A 133 -6.06 14.28 11.15
C ILE A 133 -5.11 15.28 10.49
N VAL A 134 -4.06 14.77 9.85
CA VAL A 134 -3.13 15.56 9.04
C VAL A 134 -3.01 14.89 7.68
N SER A 135 -3.82 15.35 6.74
CA SER A 135 -3.87 14.75 5.40
C SER A 135 -2.57 14.99 4.62
N PRO A 136 -2.00 13.94 3.99
CA PRO A 136 -0.79 14.07 3.19
C PRO A 136 -1.08 14.75 1.84
N GLY A 137 -0.03 15.00 1.07
CA GLY A 137 -0.11 15.52 -0.29
C GLY A 137 0.79 14.78 -1.26
N ALA A 138 0.69 15.15 -2.54
CA ALA A 138 1.63 14.74 -3.57
C ALA A 138 2.63 15.88 -3.83
N ASP A 139 3.86 15.53 -4.22
CA ASP A 139 4.86 16.53 -4.58
C ASP A 139 4.42 17.28 -5.85
N MET A 140 4.17 18.59 -5.73
CA MET A 140 3.66 19.42 -6.82
C MET A 140 4.69 19.69 -7.92
N SER A 141 5.97 19.40 -7.68
CA SER A 141 7.00 19.44 -8.72
C SER A 141 6.93 18.21 -9.65
N ILE A 142 6.36 17.10 -9.16
CA ILE A 142 6.21 15.84 -9.87
C ILE A 142 4.80 15.70 -10.46
N TYR A 143 3.77 15.98 -9.66
CA TYR A 143 2.36 15.85 -10.04
C TYR A 143 1.72 17.22 -10.21
N PHE A 144 1.41 17.56 -11.44
CA PHE A 144 0.78 18.84 -11.81
C PHE A 144 -0.24 18.62 -12.95
N PRO A 145 -1.16 19.57 -13.17
CA PRO A 145 -2.19 19.45 -14.20
C PRO A 145 -1.58 19.20 -15.60
N PHE A 146 -2.14 18.21 -16.31
CA PHE A 146 -1.65 17.82 -17.65
C PHE A 146 -1.74 18.94 -18.69
N THR A 147 -2.54 19.98 -18.43
CA THR A 147 -2.74 21.17 -19.27
C THR A 147 -1.62 22.20 -19.16
N GLU A 148 -0.70 22.07 -18.20
CA GLU A 148 0.45 22.96 -18.07
C GLU A 148 1.57 22.57 -19.06
N GLU A 149 1.37 22.82 -20.35
CA GLU A 149 2.25 22.39 -21.45
C GLU A 149 3.73 22.70 -21.23
N LYS A 150 4.04 23.89 -20.67
CA LYS A 150 5.43 24.32 -20.39
C LYS A 150 6.15 23.47 -19.34
N LYS A 151 5.40 22.80 -18.46
CA LYS A 151 5.96 21.91 -17.42
C LYS A 151 6.03 20.45 -17.89
N ARG A 152 5.41 20.10 -19.02
CA ARG A 152 5.38 18.71 -19.51
C ARG A 152 6.79 18.26 -19.87
N LEU A 153 7.19 17.11 -19.34
CA LEU A 153 8.48 16.47 -19.60
C LEU A 153 8.45 15.73 -20.95
N THR A 154 8.37 16.47 -22.05
CA THR A 154 8.22 15.90 -23.41
C THR A 154 9.40 15.02 -23.84
N ALA A 155 10.57 15.19 -23.21
CA ALA A 155 11.73 14.32 -23.41
C ALA A 155 11.46 12.85 -23.04
N LEU A 156 10.49 12.57 -22.17
CA LEU A 156 10.11 11.21 -21.76
C LEU A 156 9.08 10.56 -22.70
N HIS A 157 8.50 11.31 -23.64
CA HIS A 157 7.46 10.77 -24.52
C HIS A 157 7.92 9.53 -25.32
N PRO A 158 9.14 9.47 -25.90
CA PRO A 158 9.58 8.27 -26.61
C PRO A 158 9.63 7.02 -25.73
N GLU A 159 10.07 7.16 -24.48
CA GLU A 159 10.10 6.06 -23.50
C GLU A 159 8.69 5.63 -23.11
N ILE A 160 7.79 6.59 -22.87
CA ILE A 160 6.38 6.31 -22.54
C ILE A 160 5.66 5.66 -23.72
N GLU A 161 5.93 6.09 -24.95
CA GLU A 161 5.36 5.50 -26.16
C GLU A 161 5.85 4.07 -26.38
N GLU A 162 7.13 3.77 -26.11
CA GLU A 162 7.65 2.41 -26.10
C GLU A 162 6.91 1.57 -25.05
N LEU A 163 6.87 2.06 -23.82
CA LEU A 163 6.27 1.36 -22.69
C LEU A 163 4.80 1.00 -22.94
N LEU A 164 4.03 1.89 -23.56
CA LEU A 164 2.60 1.72 -23.82
C LEU A 164 2.29 0.99 -25.13
N PHE A 165 3.00 1.30 -26.21
CA PHE A 165 2.56 0.98 -27.58
C PHE A 165 3.55 0.13 -28.38
N SER A 166 4.72 -0.21 -27.83
CA SER A 166 5.65 -1.14 -28.48
C SER A 166 5.01 -2.51 -28.69
N GLU A 167 5.27 -3.12 -29.85
CA GLU A 167 4.83 -4.50 -30.15
C GLU A 167 5.71 -5.55 -29.45
N VAL A 168 6.84 -5.14 -28.86
CA VAL A 168 7.72 -6.00 -28.07
C VAL A 168 6.97 -6.45 -26.81
N GLN A 169 7.19 -7.71 -26.43
CA GLN A 169 6.74 -8.27 -25.16
C GLN A 169 7.95 -8.84 -24.42
N ASN A 170 8.13 -8.44 -23.17
CA ASN A 170 9.26 -8.81 -22.34
C ASN A 170 8.91 -8.69 -20.85
N GLU A 171 9.92 -8.81 -19.98
CA GLU A 171 9.74 -8.69 -18.53
C GLU A 171 9.32 -7.27 -18.09
N GLU A 172 9.49 -6.24 -18.91
CA GLU A 172 9.03 -4.88 -18.62
C GLU A 172 7.57 -4.68 -18.98
N HIS A 173 7.11 -5.20 -20.12
CA HIS A 173 5.71 -5.10 -20.54
C HIS A 173 5.26 -6.31 -21.35
N ILE A 174 4.03 -6.78 -21.10
CA ILE A 174 3.41 -7.88 -21.84
C ILE A 174 2.03 -7.51 -22.38
N CYS A 175 1.59 -8.26 -23.40
CA CYS A 175 0.50 -7.90 -24.30
C CYS A 175 0.76 -6.58 -25.06
N VAL A 176 -0.01 -6.34 -26.12
CA VAL A 176 0.11 -5.13 -26.95
C VAL A 176 -1.20 -4.36 -27.00
N LEU A 177 -1.14 -3.05 -27.25
CA LEU A 177 -2.31 -2.23 -27.55
C LEU A 177 -2.44 -2.05 -29.07
N LYS A 178 -3.48 -2.64 -29.66
CA LYS A 178 -3.67 -2.62 -31.12
C LYS A 178 -4.14 -1.26 -31.64
N ASP A 179 -4.97 -0.56 -30.87
CA ASP A 179 -5.49 0.76 -31.22
C ASP A 179 -4.99 1.80 -30.22
N ARG A 180 -3.98 2.57 -30.63
CA ARG A 180 -3.38 3.65 -29.84
C ARG A 180 -4.29 4.86 -29.63
N ASN A 181 -5.37 4.99 -30.40
CA ASN A 181 -6.27 6.14 -30.32
C ASN A 181 -7.36 5.94 -29.25
N LYS A 182 -7.53 4.71 -28.74
CA LYS A 182 -8.47 4.46 -27.65
C LYS A 182 -8.00 5.12 -26.36
N PRO A 183 -8.91 5.70 -25.56
CA PRO A 183 -8.59 6.11 -24.20
C PRO A 183 -8.05 4.94 -23.38
N ILE A 184 -7.25 5.25 -22.36
CA ILE A 184 -6.63 4.27 -21.48
C ILE A 184 -7.30 4.35 -20.11
N ILE A 185 -7.81 3.22 -19.62
CA ILE A 185 -7.98 3.00 -18.19
C ILE A 185 -6.61 2.64 -17.63
N PHE A 186 -6.08 3.47 -16.75
CA PHE A 186 -4.77 3.29 -16.13
C PHE A 186 -4.92 2.96 -14.65
N SER A 187 -4.18 1.96 -14.19
CA SER A 187 -4.04 1.67 -12.76
C SER A 187 -2.61 1.24 -12.45
N MET A 188 -2.05 1.75 -11.35
CA MET A 188 -0.69 1.48 -10.90
C MET A 188 -0.68 1.22 -9.40
N ALA A 189 -0.19 0.05 -9.00
CA ALA A 189 -0.06 -0.35 -7.60
C ALA A 189 0.90 -1.54 -7.46
N ARG A 190 1.32 -1.83 -6.23
CA ARG A 190 1.93 -3.13 -5.91
C ARG A 190 0.96 -4.27 -6.27
N LEU A 191 1.51 -5.43 -6.62
CA LEU A 191 0.73 -6.60 -6.95
C LEU A 191 0.59 -7.50 -5.72
N ASP A 192 -0.45 -7.24 -4.93
CA ASP A 192 -0.86 -8.05 -3.78
C ASP A 192 -2.37 -8.30 -3.82
N ARG A 193 -2.85 -9.24 -3.00
CA ARG A 193 -4.26 -9.68 -3.06
C ARG A 193 -5.23 -8.55 -2.71
N VAL A 194 -4.82 -7.63 -1.83
CA VAL A 194 -5.67 -6.54 -1.34
C VAL A 194 -5.81 -5.44 -2.39
N LYS A 195 -4.77 -5.19 -3.20
CA LYS A 195 -4.85 -4.22 -4.31
C LYS A 195 -5.83 -4.66 -5.41
N ASN A 196 -6.12 -5.96 -5.52
CA ASN A 196 -7.14 -6.51 -6.40
C ASN A 196 -6.98 -6.11 -7.89
N MET A 197 -5.73 -6.01 -8.35
CA MET A 197 -5.41 -5.67 -9.74
C MET A 197 -5.94 -6.74 -10.71
N THR A 198 -5.90 -8.01 -10.32
CA THR A 198 -6.44 -9.13 -11.10
C THR A 198 -7.96 -9.09 -11.19
N GLY A 199 -8.67 -8.64 -10.14
CA GLY A 199 -10.11 -8.39 -10.20
C GLY A 199 -10.50 -7.32 -11.22
N LEU A 200 -9.74 -6.22 -11.29
CA LEU A 200 -9.91 -5.19 -12.34
C LEU A 200 -9.75 -5.79 -13.75
N VAL A 201 -8.70 -6.60 -13.95
CA VAL A 201 -8.45 -7.27 -15.23
C VAL A 201 -9.58 -8.24 -15.60
N GLU A 202 -10.10 -8.98 -14.63
CA GLU A 202 -11.24 -9.88 -14.83
C GLU A 202 -12.51 -9.11 -15.23
N TRP A 203 -12.84 -8.01 -14.54
CA TRP A 203 -14.00 -7.18 -14.88
C TRP A 203 -13.91 -6.59 -16.27
N TYR A 204 -12.73 -6.10 -16.64
CA TYR A 204 -12.45 -5.61 -17.98
C TYR A 204 -12.60 -6.72 -19.02
N GLY A 205 -11.99 -7.89 -18.78
CA GLY A 205 -12.05 -9.04 -19.69
C GLY A 205 -13.45 -9.54 -19.97
N LYS A 206 -14.33 -9.54 -18.96
CA LYS A 206 -15.76 -9.94 -19.07
C LYS A 206 -16.62 -8.92 -19.81
N ASN A 207 -16.26 -7.63 -19.82
CA ASN A 207 -17.11 -6.57 -20.35
C ASN A 207 -16.72 -6.19 -21.78
N GLN A 208 -17.34 -6.84 -22.76
CA GLN A 208 -17.07 -6.62 -24.19
C GLN A 208 -17.28 -5.15 -24.60
N LYS A 209 -18.36 -4.51 -24.12
CA LYS A 209 -18.64 -3.10 -24.42
C LYS A 209 -17.54 -2.17 -23.91
N LEU A 210 -16.97 -2.45 -22.74
CA LEU A 210 -15.85 -1.67 -22.21
C LEU A 210 -14.59 -1.84 -23.07
N ARG A 211 -14.25 -3.07 -23.45
CA ARG A 211 -13.09 -3.40 -24.31
C ARG A 211 -13.18 -2.77 -25.70
N GLU A 212 -14.40 -2.56 -26.20
CA GLU A 212 -14.63 -1.84 -27.46
C GLU A 212 -14.27 -0.36 -27.34
N LEU A 213 -14.52 0.26 -26.18
CA LEU A 213 -14.38 1.71 -25.97
C LEU A 213 -12.96 2.14 -25.57
N VAL A 214 -12.26 1.35 -24.76
CA VAL A 214 -10.98 1.75 -24.13
C VAL A 214 -9.96 0.62 -24.13
N ASN A 215 -8.69 0.96 -23.94
CA ASN A 215 -7.62 0.02 -23.58
C ASN A 215 -7.47 -0.03 -22.05
N LEU A 216 -6.97 -1.17 -21.53
CA LEU A 216 -6.58 -1.29 -20.13
C LEU A 216 -5.06 -1.34 -20.01
N VAL A 217 -4.49 -0.49 -19.16
CA VAL A 217 -3.06 -0.47 -18.82
C VAL A 217 -2.90 -0.64 -17.32
N VAL A 218 -2.19 -1.68 -16.92
CA VAL A 218 -1.92 -2.02 -15.52
C VAL A 218 -0.42 -2.02 -15.28
N VAL A 219 0.04 -1.20 -14.33
CA VAL A 219 1.41 -1.23 -13.81
C VAL A 219 1.39 -1.94 -12.46
N ALA A 220 1.85 -3.18 -12.40
CA ALA A 220 1.84 -3.95 -11.15
C ALA A 220 2.83 -5.11 -11.15
N GLY A 221 3.55 -5.25 -10.04
CA GLY A 221 4.54 -6.32 -9.84
C GLY A 221 5.80 -6.15 -10.69
N ASP A 222 6.90 -6.79 -10.29
CA ASP A 222 8.20 -6.64 -10.97
C ASP A 222 8.66 -7.96 -11.58
N ARG A 223 8.41 -8.15 -12.89
CA ARG A 223 8.75 -9.40 -13.59
C ARG A 223 10.21 -9.50 -14.02
N ARG A 224 11.01 -8.44 -13.84
CA ARG A 224 12.46 -8.41 -14.15
C ARG A 224 13.29 -9.25 -13.18
N LYS A 225 12.67 -9.72 -12.10
CA LYS A 225 13.28 -10.58 -11.09
C LYS A 225 12.28 -11.61 -10.64
N GLU A 226 12.77 -12.72 -10.12
CA GLU A 226 11.89 -13.66 -9.45
C GLU A 226 11.34 -13.01 -8.17
N SER A 227 10.01 -12.93 -8.07
CA SER A 227 9.36 -12.46 -6.85
C SER A 227 9.74 -13.35 -5.67
N LYS A 228 9.87 -12.76 -4.48
CA LYS A 228 10.02 -13.50 -3.21
C LYS A 228 8.77 -13.41 -2.35
N ASP A 229 7.80 -12.60 -2.76
CA ASP A 229 6.53 -12.42 -2.06
C ASP A 229 5.51 -13.45 -2.55
N ILE A 230 4.83 -14.10 -1.60
CA ILE A 230 3.90 -15.19 -1.92
C ILE A 230 2.65 -14.65 -2.62
N GLU A 231 2.12 -13.50 -2.19
CA GLU A 231 0.93 -12.92 -2.81
C GLU A 231 1.23 -12.44 -4.23
N GLU A 232 2.36 -11.77 -4.44
CA GLU A 232 2.77 -11.33 -5.78
C GLU A 232 2.89 -12.52 -6.73
N LYS A 233 3.48 -13.66 -6.30
CA LYS A 233 3.54 -14.89 -7.12
C LYS A 233 2.14 -15.41 -7.48
N GLU A 234 1.24 -15.49 -6.50
CA GLU A 234 -0.14 -15.95 -6.71
C GLU A 234 -0.91 -15.02 -7.65
N GLU A 235 -0.77 -13.70 -7.48
CA GLU A 235 -1.42 -12.69 -8.30
C GLU A 235 -0.83 -12.60 -9.71
N MET A 236 0.48 -12.76 -9.89
CA MET A 236 1.10 -12.89 -11.22
C MET A 236 0.52 -14.09 -11.97
N LYS A 237 0.41 -15.26 -11.30
CA LYS A 237 -0.18 -16.46 -11.89
C LYS A 237 -1.62 -16.23 -12.34
N LYS A 238 -2.44 -15.56 -11.52
CA LYS A 238 -3.81 -15.17 -11.90
C LYS A 238 -3.83 -14.22 -13.09
N MET A 239 -2.95 -13.22 -13.10
CA MET A 239 -2.85 -12.25 -14.20
C MET A 239 -2.60 -12.95 -15.54
N TYR A 240 -1.64 -13.88 -15.60
CA TYR A 240 -1.40 -14.69 -16.80
C TYR A 240 -2.63 -15.52 -17.20
N GLY A 241 -3.29 -16.18 -16.24
CA GLY A 241 -4.51 -16.94 -16.51
C GLY A 241 -5.65 -16.09 -17.09
N LEU A 242 -5.84 -14.87 -16.58
CA LEU A 242 -6.86 -13.93 -17.06
C LEU A 242 -6.55 -13.42 -18.48
N ILE A 243 -5.28 -13.14 -18.78
CA ILE A 243 -4.84 -12.75 -20.13
C ILE A 243 -5.24 -13.81 -21.16
N GLU A 244 -4.95 -15.07 -20.86
CA GLU A 244 -5.28 -16.19 -21.73
C GLU A 244 -6.79 -16.42 -21.80
N GLN A 245 -7.46 -16.53 -20.65
CA GLN A 245 -8.89 -16.82 -20.54
C GLN A 245 -9.77 -15.82 -21.32
N TYR A 246 -9.44 -14.52 -21.26
CA TYR A 246 -10.24 -13.48 -21.91
C TYR A 246 -9.64 -12.99 -23.24
N ASN A 247 -8.56 -13.62 -23.70
CA ASN A 247 -7.81 -13.24 -24.91
C ASN A 247 -7.56 -11.72 -24.96
N LEU A 248 -6.86 -11.21 -23.94
CA LEU A 248 -6.72 -9.76 -23.71
C LEU A 248 -5.69 -9.08 -24.63
N ASN A 249 -4.90 -9.85 -25.37
CA ASN A 249 -3.88 -9.30 -26.24
C ASN A 249 -4.51 -8.41 -27.34
N GLY A 250 -3.94 -7.21 -27.53
CA GLY A 250 -4.47 -6.18 -28.41
C GLY A 250 -5.33 -5.12 -27.71
N GLN A 251 -5.78 -5.33 -26.48
CA GLN A 251 -6.57 -4.35 -25.71
C GLN A 251 -6.07 -4.16 -24.27
N PHE A 252 -4.99 -4.85 -23.89
CA PHE A 252 -4.42 -4.83 -22.55
C PHE A 252 -2.91 -4.67 -22.62
N ARG A 253 -2.35 -3.93 -21.66
CA ARG A 253 -0.91 -3.77 -21.46
C ARG A 253 -0.60 -3.96 -19.98
N TRP A 254 0.20 -4.96 -19.66
CA TRP A 254 0.67 -5.19 -18.29
C TRP A 254 2.14 -4.82 -18.18
N ILE A 255 2.41 -3.75 -17.45
CA ILE A 255 3.72 -3.14 -17.26
C ILE A 255 4.26 -3.52 -15.87
N SER A 256 5.55 -3.80 -15.77
CA SER A 256 6.26 -4.05 -14.52
C SER A 256 6.47 -2.75 -13.73
N ALA A 257 6.72 -2.88 -12.42
CA ALA A 257 6.86 -1.78 -11.47
C ALA A 257 7.74 -0.64 -11.99
N GLN A 258 7.28 0.60 -11.83
CA GLN A 258 7.99 1.79 -12.28
C GLN A 258 8.62 2.44 -11.05
N MET A 259 9.95 2.56 -11.06
CA MET A 259 10.74 2.92 -9.87
C MET A 259 11.44 4.27 -10.02
N ASN A 260 11.34 4.92 -11.18
CA ASN A 260 12.12 6.11 -11.47
C ASN A 260 11.41 7.38 -10.95
N ARG A 261 11.98 7.95 -9.87
CA ARG A 261 11.55 9.23 -9.29
C ARG A 261 11.64 10.40 -10.28
N ALA A 262 12.60 10.37 -11.22
CA ALA A 262 12.78 11.44 -12.20
C ALA A 262 11.71 11.44 -13.31
N SER A 263 11.02 10.31 -13.54
CA SER A 263 9.90 10.22 -14.50
C SER A 263 8.52 10.40 -13.84
N GLY A 264 8.46 10.60 -12.52
CA GLY A 264 7.22 10.73 -11.75
C GLY A 264 6.41 9.43 -11.61
N MET A 265 6.97 8.31 -12.08
CA MET A 265 6.37 6.97 -11.99
C MET A 265 7.06 6.20 -10.87
N VAL A 266 6.54 6.33 -9.65
CA VAL A 266 7.08 5.66 -8.45
C VAL A 266 5.94 5.08 -7.64
N TRP A 267 5.80 3.75 -7.65
CA TRP A 267 5.12 2.97 -6.62
C TRP A 267 5.65 1.53 -6.60
#